data_AF-A0A1R1PI46-F1
#
_entry.id   AF-A0A1R1PI46-F1
#
_cell.length_a   1.000
_cell.length_b   1.000
_cell.length_c   1.000
_cell.angle_alpha   90.00
_cell.angle_beta   90.00
_cell.angle_gamma   90.00
#
_symmetry.space_group_name_H-M   'P 1'
#
loop_
_entity.id
_entity.type
_entity.pdbx_description
1 polymer ?
#
loop_
_entity_poly.entity_id
_entity_poly.type
_entity_poly.pdbx_seq_one_letter_code
_entity_poly.pdbx_strand_id
1 'polypeptide(L)'
;MLSRIPQLAKTQLPKSKNHTFNILSGIKVAQKGSNTLKTIQHLGTTRLLYTKVNSTSNNRLINQNTQHTQIRTMTVEAAPRSTELKVQKPAPSWTATAVSNGEFKQLSLEDFKGKFVVMVFYPMDFTFVCPTELLAFSDRIDEFKALNTEVVGVSTDSQFSHLAWTNLPRNKGGLGDIQIPLVADLTKKISTDYKVLIDEAGIALRGLFIIDGNGNLRVMQVNDLPVGRSVDETIRLIEAIQFTDEHGEVCPANWKKGSSTIKPSPKASLEYFESSN
;
A
#
# COMPACT_ATOMS: atom_id res chain seq x y z
N MET A 1 -51.87 -41.85 -14.43
CA MET A 1 -52.36 -41.01 -15.54
C MET A 1 -51.21 -40.08 -15.92
N LEU A 2 -50.64 -40.29 -17.11
CA LEU A 2 -49.50 -39.57 -17.68
C LEU A 2 -49.92 -38.21 -18.25
N SER A 3 -49.05 -37.19 -18.13
CA SER A 3 -48.64 -36.23 -19.17
C SER A 3 -47.81 -35.10 -18.55
N ARG A 4 -46.92 -34.37 -19.21
CA ARG A 4 -45.87 -34.61 -20.23
C ARG A 4 -45.02 -33.32 -20.23
N ILE A 5 -43.71 -33.46 -20.37
CA ILE A 5 -42.68 -32.41 -20.48
C ILE A 5 -42.70 -31.77 -21.89
N PRO A 6 -42.13 -30.57 -22.08
CA PRO A 6 -41.18 -30.40 -23.20
C PRO A 6 -39.78 -29.93 -22.77
N GLN A 7 -38.77 -30.59 -23.35
CA GLN A 7 -37.33 -30.34 -23.26
C GLN A 7 -36.93 -29.06 -23.98
N LEU A 8 -35.90 -28.38 -23.47
CA LEU A 8 -35.07 -27.45 -24.25
C LEU A 8 -33.59 -27.79 -24.08
N ALA A 9 -32.89 -27.66 -25.20
CA ALA A 9 -31.74 -28.44 -25.60
C ALA A 9 -30.40 -27.98 -24.99
N LYS A 10 -29.51 -28.97 -24.78
CA LYS A 10 -28.10 -28.81 -24.48
C LYS A 10 -27.35 -28.38 -25.74
N THR A 11 -26.71 -27.21 -25.73
CA THR A 11 -25.71 -26.84 -26.74
C THR A 11 -24.31 -27.17 -26.26
N GLN A 12 -23.62 -27.98 -27.05
CA GLN A 12 -22.29 -28.53 -26.83
C GLN A 12 -21.19 -27.48 -26.98
N LEU A 13 -20.17 -27.56 -26.12
CA LEU A 13 -18.89 -26.87 -26.25
C LEU A 13 -18.07 -27.48 -27.40
N PRO A 14 -17.54 -26.69 -28.35
CA PRO A 14 -16.65 -27.21 -29.37
C PRO A 14 -15.23 -27.46 -28.84
N LYS A 15 -14.68 -28.58 -29.31
CA LYS A 15 -13.38 -29.18 -28.98
C LYS A 15 -12.20 -28.29 -29.36
N SER A 16 -11.14 -28.36 -28.54
CA SER A 16 -9.83 -27.74 -28.80
C SER A 16 -9.21 -28.26 -30.10
N LYS A 17 -8.78 -27.34 -30.98
CA LYS A 17 -7.78 -27.62 -32.01
C LYS A 17 -6.50 -26.87 -31.65
N ASN A 18 -5.41 -27.62 -31.51
CA ASN A 18 -4.06 -27.08 -31.49
C ASN A 18 -3.79 -26.38 -32.83
N HIS A 19 -3.51 -25.09 -32.77
CA HIS A 19 -2.78 -24.39 -33.83
C HIS A 19 -1.70 -23.53 -33.19
N THR A 20 -0.46 -23.97 -33.39
CA THR A 20 0.74 -23.14 -33.40
C THR A 20 0.51 -21.95 -34.33
N PHE A 21 0.66 -20.72 -33.82
CA PHE A 21 0.70 -19.52 -34.66
C PHE A 21 2.05 -18.81 -34.51
N ASN A 22 2.75 -18.78 -35.63
CA ASN A 22 3.97 -18.03 -35.88
C ASN A 22 3.75 -16.51 -35.74
N ILE A 23 4.83 -15.85 -35.34
CA ILE A 23 5.00 -14.40 -35.20
C ILE A 23 4.80 -13.73 -36.57
N LEU A 24 3.74 -12.93 -36.73
CA LEU A 24 3.66 -11.86 -37.73
C LEU A 24 2.86 -10.67 -37.17
N SER A 25 3.45 -9.48 -37.33
CA SER A 25 2.97 -8.16 -36.89
C SER A 25 1.54 -7.84 -37.33
N GLY A 26 0.63 -7.59 -36.38
CA GLY A 26 -0.75 -7.18 -36.66
C GLY A 26 -1.08 -5.80 -36.08
N ILE A 27 -1.27 -4.80 -36.94
CA ILE A 27 -1.89 -3.52 -36.59
C ILE A 27 -3.41 -3.75 -36.53
N LYS A 28 -4.04 -3.53 -35.37
CA LYS A 28 -5.52 -3.47 -35.25
C LYS A 28 -5.97 -2.02 -35.16
N VAL A 29 -6.79 -1.60 -36.11
CA VAL A 29 -7.48 -0.30 -36.12
C VAL A 29 -8.93 -0.54 -35.75
N ALA A 30 -9.44 0.16 -34.75
CA ALA A 30 -10.87 0.18 -34.41
C ALA A 30 -11.40 1.61 -34.58
N GLN A 31 -12.47 1.78 -35.35
CA GLN A 31 -13.18 3.04 -35.52
C GLN A 31 -14.49 3.03 -34.72
N LYS A 32 -14.73 4.10 -33.95
CA LYS A 32 -16.04 4.41 -33.36
C LYS A 32 -16.21 5.93 -33.38
N GLY A 33 -17.03 6.44 -34.30
CA GLY A 33 -17.24 7.89 -34.50
C GLY A 33 -16.06 8.61 -35.17
N SER A 34 -16.07 9.96 -35.20
CA SER A 34 -15.08 10.79 -35.93
C SER A 34 -13.65 10.79 -35.34
N ASN A 35 -13.33 9.88 -34.42
CA ASN A 35 -12.01 9.75 -33.80
C ASN A 35 -11.38 8.42 -34.21
N THR A 36 -10.14 8.48 -34.69
CA THR A 36 -9.36 7.30 -35.08
C THR A 36 -8.35 6.98 -33.98
N LEU A 37 -8.44 5.79 -33.37
CA LEU A 37 -7.46 5.28 -32.41
C LEU A 37 -6.52 4.32 -33.14
N LYS A 38 -5.21 4.58 -33.08
CA LYS A 38 -4.16 3.67 -33.55
C LYS A 38 -3.32 3.20 -32.37
N THR A 39 -3.37 1.91 -32.08
CA THR A 39 -2.50 1.27 -31.11
C THR A 39 -1.28 0.71 -31.84
N ILE A 40 -0.08 1.19 -31.51
CA ILE A 40 1.18 0.66 -32.03
C ILE A 40 1.91 0.01 -30.86
N GLN A 41 2.10 -1.30 -30.92
CA GLN A 41 2.91 -2.03 -29.94
C GLN A 41 4.33 -2.17 -30.48
N HIS A 42 5.29 -1.60 -29.75
CA HIS A 42 6.70 -1.95 -29.90
C HIS A 42 7.28 -2.19 -28.51
N LEU A 43 8.08 -3.26 -28.41
CA LEU A 43 8.81 -3.78 -27.25
C LEU A 43 8.59 -3.02 -25.92
N GLY A 44 7.75 -3.60 -25.05
CA GLY A 44 7.68 -3.27 -23.63
C GLY A 44 6.92 -2.00 -23.22
N THR A 45 6.52 -1.12 -24.13
CA THR A 45 5.81 0.13 -23.77
C THR A 45 4.53 0.29 -24.59
N THR A 46 3.37 0.41 -23.94
CA THR A 46 2.10 0.70 -24.64
C THR A 46 1.94 2.21 -24.78
N ARG A 47 2.07 2.76 -26.00
CA ARG A 47 1.71 4.15 -26.32
C ARG A 47 0.28 4.19 -26.87
N LEU A 48 -0.63 4.89 -26.20
CA LEU A 48 -1.89 5.33 -26.80
C LEU A 48 -1.67 6.66 -27.52
N LEU A 49 -1.89 6.68 -28.83
CA LEU A 49 -1.93 7.90 -29.63
C LEU A 49 -3.39 8.37 -29.74
N TYR A 50 -3.69 9.55 -29.21
CA TYR A 50 -5.00 10.19 -29.37
C TYR A 50 -4.87 11.39 -30.30
N THR A 51 -5.66 11.43 -31.38
CA THR A 51 -5.81 12.60 -32.25
C THR A 51 -7.24 13.14 -32.13
N LYS A 52 -7.39 14.36 -31.62
CA LYS A 52 -8.67 15.09 -31.62
C LYS A 52 -8.72 15.94 -32.88
N VAL A 53 -9.63 15.62 -33.80
CA VAL A 53 -9.90 16.48 -34.98
C VAL A 53 -11.07 17.38 -34.61
N ASN A 54 -10.83 18.68 -34.41
CA ASN A 54 -11.90 19.65 -34.26
C ASN A 54 -12.36 20.09 -35.66
N SER A 55 -13.57 19.72 -36.08
CA SER A 55 -14.21 20.36 -37.23
C SER A 55 -14.92 21.63 -36.78
N THR A 56 -14.59 22.77 -37.38
CA THR A 56 -15.41 23.98 -37.31
C THR A 56 -15.87 24.29 -38.73
N SER A 57 -17.17 24.16 -38.95
CA SER A 57 -17.82 24.53 -40.21
C SER A 57 -17.78 26.05 -40.33
N ASN A 58 -17.11 26.58 -41.35
CA ASN A 58 -17.41 27.91 -41.89
C ASN A 58 -16.99 28.01 -43.35
N ASN A 59 -17.90 28.57 -44.13
CA ASN A 59 -17.89 28.63 -45.58
C ASN A 59 -17.16 29.91 -46.05
N ARG A 60 -15.96 29.81 -46.66
CA ARG A 60 -15.50 30.70 -47.75
C ARG A 60 -14.08 30.37 -48.26
N LEU A 61 -13.95 30.42 -49.59
CA LEU A 61 -12.80 30.82 -50.41
C LEU A 61 -11.38 30.67 -49.83
N ILE A 62 -10.69 29.68 -50.40
CA ILE A 62 -9.26 29.54 -50.69
C ILE A 62 -8.34 30.69 -50.22
N ASN A 63 -7.47 30.42 -49.24
CA ASN A 63 -6.10 30.92 -49.27
C ASN A 63 -5.16 30.06 -48.41
N GLN A 64 -3.98 29.79 -48.96
CA GLN A 64 -2.95 28.90 -48.42
C GLN A 64 -2.32 29.50 -47.15
N ASN A 65 -2.31 28.74 -46.05
CA ASN A 65 -1.37 28.93 -44.95
C ASN A 65 -1.19 27.61 -44.19
N THR A 66 -0.03 27.00 -44.36
CA THR A 66 0.37 25.76 -43.68
C THR A 66 0.66 26.07 -42.21
N GLN A 67 -0.26 25.75 -41.30
CA GLN A 67 0.01 25.79 -39.87
C GLN A 67 0.75 24.51 -39.45
N HIS A 68 1.98 24.66 -38.97
CA HIS A 68 2.72 23.59 -38.31
C HIS A 68 2.08 23.24 -36.97
N THR A 69 1.31 22.16 -36.93
CA THR A 69 0.76 21.61 -35.69
C THR A 69 1.90 20.94 -34.90
N GLN A 70 2.35 21.58 -33.81
CA GLN A 70 3.27 20.96 -32.86
C GLN A 70 2.56 19.85 -32.09
N ILE A 71 2.96 18.60 -32.32
CA ILE A 71 2.47 17.43 -31.58
C ILE A 71 3.17 17.40 -30.22
N ARG A 72 2.52 17.92 -29.17
CA ARG A 72 3.00 17.78 -27.79
C ARG A 72 2.65 16.37 -27.30
N THR A 73 3.66 15.51 -27.23
CA THR A 73 3.49 14.15 -26.70
C THR A 73 3.36 14.25 -25.18
N MET A 74 2.18 13.96 -24.64
CA MET A 74 1.99 13.80 -23.20
C MET A 74 2.22 12.33 -22.85
N THR A 75 3.32 12.05 -22.16
CA THR A 75 3.52 10.76 -21.47
C THR A 75 2.60 10.70 -20.27
N VAL A 76 1.55 9.88 -20.37
CA VAL A 76 0.78 9.47 -19.19
C VAL A 76 1.53 8.29 -18.59
N GLU A 77 2.26 8.52 -17.50
CA GLU A 77 2.80 7.43 -16.69
C GLU A 77 1.62 6.62 -16.13
N ALA A 78 1.65 5.31 -16.36
CA ALA A 78 0.67 4.42 -15.76
C ALA A 78 0.82 4.48 -14.24
N ALA A 79 -0.26 4.76 -13.52
CA ALA A 79 -0.28 4.68 -12.06
C ALA A 79 0.30 3.32 -11.62
N PRO A 80 1.18 3.28 -10.60
CA PRO A 80 1.78 2.04 -10.16
C PRO A 80 0.66 1.06 -9.78
N ARG A 81 0.70 -0.11 -10.41
CA ARG A 81 -0.19 -1.24 -10.13
C ARG A 81 -0.14 -1.50 -8.63
N SER A 82 -1.28 -1.46 -7.94
CA SER A 82 -1.38 -1.71 -6.50
C SER A 82 -0.60 -2.98 -6.16
N THR A 83 0.46 -2.84 -5.36
CA THR A 83 1.22 -4.00 -4.88
C THR A 83 0.31 -4.79 -3.96
N GLU A 84 0.23 -6.10 -4.19
CA GLU A 84 -0.50 -7.02 -3.32
C GLU A 84 0.07 -6.92 -1.91
N LEU A 85 -0.77 -6.62 -0.91
CA LEU A 85 -0.35 -6.57 0.49
C LEU A 85 0.07 -7.97 0.95
N LYS A 86 1.38 -8.19 1.04
CA LYS A 86 1.95 -9.49 1.37
C LYS A 86 3.32 -9.33 2.01
N VAL A 87 3.55 -10.06 3.10
CA VAL A 87 4.87 -10.14 3.74
C VAL A 87 5.90 -10.67 2.73
N GLN A 88 7.12 -10.14 2.77
CA GLN A 88 8.20 -10.36 1.80
C GLN A 88 8.01 -9.66 0.43
N LYS A 89 7.00 -8.80 0.27
CA LYS A 89 6.80 -7.99 -0.92
C LYS A 89 6.91 -6.50 -0.59
N PRO A 90 7.15 -5.64 -1.60
CA PRO A 90 7.08 -4.20 -1.41
C PRO A 90 5.74 -3.79 -0.81
N ALA A 91 5.77 -2.99 0.26
CA ALA A 91 4.57 -2.48 0.90
C ALA A 91 3.79 -1.56 -0.06
N PRO A 92 2.44 -1.49 0.04
CA PRO A 92 1.66 -0.55 -0.77
C PRO A 92 2.12 0.89 -0.57
N SER A 93 2.44 1.56 -1.68
CA SER A 93 2.86 2.97 -1.65
C SER A 93 1.70 3.88 -1.28
N TRP A 94 2.01 4.97 -0.60
CA TRP A 94 1.03 5.98 -0.23
C TRP A 94 1.67 7.37 -0.17
N THR A 95 0.82 8.38 -0.32
CA THR A 95 1.15 9.79 -0.12
C THR A 95 -0.11 10.47 0.41
N ALA A 96 0.00 11.12 1.57
CA ALA A 96 -1.13 11.76 2.24
C ALA A 96 -0.68 12.93 3.12
N THR A 97 -1.61 13.83 3.40
CA THR A 97 -1.35 14.93 4.33
C THR A 97 -1.25 14.36 5.74
N ALA A 98 -0.27 14.80 6.50
CA ALA A 98 -0.07 14.44 7.88
C ALA A 98 0.05 15.68 8.78
N VAL A 99 -0.28 15.52 10.06
CA VAL A 99 0.06 16.48 11.11
C VAL A 99 1.37 16.05 11.76
N SER A 100 2.35 16.93 11.80
CA SER A 100 3.64 16.69 12.48
C SER A 100 4.14 17.99 13.08
N ASN A 101 4.46 17.98 14.38
CA ASN A 101 4.88 19.16 15.14
C ASN A 101 3.91 20.34 14.99
N GLY A 102 2.59 20.06 15.02
CA GLY A 102 1.54 21.07 14.89
C GLY A 102 1.33 21.64 13.48
N GLU A 103 2.05 21.13 12.47
CA GLU A 103 1.99 21.61 11.09
C GLU A 103 1.44 20.56 10.13
N PHE A 104 0.78 21.01 9.05
CA PHE A 104 0.39 20.14 7.93
C PHE A 104 1.57 19.93 6.98
N LYS A 105 1.87 18.67 6.68
CA LYS A 105 2.95 18.27 5.77
C LYS A 105 2.47 17.20 4.82
N GLN A 106 2.96 17.21 3.59
CA GLN A 106 2.78 16.07 2.69
C GLN A 106 3.82 15.01 3.08
N LEU A 107 3.36 13.79 3.34
CA LEU A 107 4.22 12.66 3.70
C LEU A 107 3.92 11.48 2.79
N SER A 108 4.93 10.68 2.49
CA SER A 108 4.86 9.49 1.65
C SER A 108 5.68 8.36 2.25
N LEU A 109 5.41 7.12 1.83
CA LEU A 109 6.22 5.97 2.24
C LEU A 109 7.69 6.08 1.76
N GLU A 110 7.92 6.68 0.59
CA GLU A 110 9.26 6.83 0.00
C GLU A 110 10.16 7.75 0.84
N ASP A 111 9.58 8.70 1.60
CA ASP A 111 10.33 9.60 2.49
C ASP A 111 11.09 8.86 3.60
N PHE A 112 10.74 7.60 3.84
CA PHE A 112 11.34 6.73 4.85
C PHE A 112 12.35 5.73 4.30
N LYS A 113 12.71 5.81 3.02
CA LYS A 113 13.67 4.89 2.41
C LYS A 113 14.98 4.82 3.19
N GLY A 114 15.49 3.60 3.40
CA GLY A 114 16.67 3.32 4.22
C GLY A 114 16.41 3.28 5.73
N LYS A 115 15.18 3.54 6.18
CA LYS A 115 14.74 3.37 7.56
C LYS A 115 13.62 2.33 7.64
N PHE A 116 13.50 1.68 8.79
CA PHE A 116 12.31 0.90 9.08
C PHE A 116 11.12 1.84 9.33
N VAL A 117 9.91 1.39 9.03
CA VAL A 117 8.68 2.14 9.29
C VAL A 117 7.68 1.25 10.00
N VAL A 118 7.14 1.73 11.12
CA VAL A 118 5.97 1.16 11.77
C VAL A 118 4.76 2.01 11.43
N MET A 119 3.83 1.44 10.66
CA MET A 119 2.53 2.07 10.40
C MET A 119 1.51 1.57 11.42
N VAL A 120 0.97 2.47 12.24
CA VAL A 120 -0.01 2.19 13.28
C VAL A 120 -1.38 2.74 12.85
N PHE A 121 -2.17 1.89 12.19
CA PHE A 121 -3.57 2.23 11.89
C PHE A 121 -4.40 2.19 13.16
N TYR A 122 -5.30 3.16 13.31
CA TYR A 122 -6.25 3.21 14.41
C TYR A 122 -7.65 3.63 13.92
N PRO A 123 -8.72 3.22 14.63
CA PRO A 123 -10.08 3.43 14.13
C PRO A 123 -10.52 4.89 13.95
N MET A 124 -10.35 5.72 14.97
CA MET A 124 -10.93 7.07 15.00
C MET A 124 -10.28 7.95 16.06
N ASP A 125 -10.11 9.23 15.75
CA ASP A 125 -9.77 10.30 16.70
C ASP A 125 -10.82 10.43 17.83
N PHE A 126 -10.43 10.99 18.97
CA PHE A 126 -11.32 11.28 20.12
C PHE A 126 -12.07 10.07 20.71
N THR A 127 -11.53 8.86 20.55
CA THR A 127 -12.08 7.62 21.13
C THR A 127 -11.19 7.09 22.27
N PHE A 128 -11.39 5.84 22.71
CA PHE A 128 -10.90 5.37 24.02
C PHE A 128 -9.51 4.72 23.96
N VAL A 129 -9.35 3.64 23.18
CA VAL A 129 -8.07 2.90 23.12
C VAL A 129 -7.06 3.60 22.22
N CYS A 130 -7.52 4.28 21.16
CA CYS A 130 -6.66 4.97 20.19
C CYS A 130 -5.62 5.93 20.80
N PRO A 131 -5.98 6.85 21.73
CA PRO A 131 -4.97 7.71 22.35
C PRO A 131 -3.96 6.92 23.17
N THR A 132 -4.38 5.83 23.84
CA THR A 132 -3.44 5.02 24.63
C THR A 132 -2.34 4.39 23.77
N GLU A 133 -2.67 3.91 22.56
CA GLU A 133 -1.69 3.33 21.64
C GLU A 133 -0.76 4.40 21.07
N LEU A 134 -1.31 5.48 20.53
CA LEU A 134 -0.52 6.55 19.90
C LEU A 134 0.44 7.21 20.89
N LEU A 135 -0.02 7.43 22.13
CA LEU A 135 0.81 7.96 23.21
C LEU A 135 1.90 6.97 23.63
N ALA A 136 1.60 5.68 23.73
CA ALA A 136 2.61 4.67 24.08
C ALA A 136 3.73 4.58 23.05
N PHE A 137 3.42 4.68 21.76
CA PHE A 137 4.43 4.78 20.70
C PHE A 137 5.19 6.11 20.74
N SER A 138 4.48 7.22 20.91
CA SER A 138 5.07 8.56 20.99
C SER A 138 6.05 8.71 22.15
N ASP A 139 5.68 8.23 23.34
CA ASP A 139 6.48 8.37 24.56
C ASP A 139 7.76 7.52 24.51
N ARG A 140 7.80 6.50 23.65
CA ARG A 140 8.96 5.61 23.42
C ARG A 140 9.62 5.81 22.07
N ILE A 141 9.35 6.93 21.38
CA ILE A 141 9.82 7.17 20.02
C ILE A 141 11.35 7.10 19.88
N ASP A 142 12.09 7.45 20.93
CA ASP A 142 13.55 7.44 20.91
C ASP A 142 14.13 6.01 20.85
N GLU A 143 13.42 5.01 21.37
CA GLU A 143 13.80 3.60 21.20
C GLU A 143 13.68 3.16 19.74
N PHE A 144 12.66 3.61 19.03
CA PHE A 144 12.52 3.36 17.59
C PHE A 144 13.60 4.08 16.78
N LYS A 145 13.88 5.35 17.11
CA LYS A 145 14.98 6.11 16.46
C LYS A 145 16.34 5.45 16.66
N ALA A 146 16.61 4.91 17.85
CA ALA A 146 17.84 4.17 18.14
C ALA A 146 17.99 2.90 17.26
N LEU A 147 16.87 2.34 16.80
CA LEU A 147 16.81 1.23 15.85
C LEU A 147 16.66 1.69 14.40
N ASN A 148 16.97 2.95 14.06
CA ASN A 148 16.78 3.52 12.72
C ASN A 148 15.36 3.28 12.16
N THR A 149 14.35 3.45 13.02
CA THR A 149 12.94 3.17 12.74
C THR A 149 12.09 4.42 12.99
N GLU A 150 11.19 4.71 12.07
CA GLU A 150 10.18 5.75 12.18
C GLU A 150 8.81 5.14 12.48
N VAL A 151 7.94 5.88 13.17
CA VAL A 151 6.58 5.45 13.50
C VAL A 151 5.58 6.47 12.97
N VAL A 152 4.52 6.02 12.31
CA VAL A 152 3.45 6.88 11.80
C VAL A 152 2.09 6.37 12.25
N GLY A 153 1.24 7.27 12.76
CA GLY A 153 -0.17 6.97 13.03
C GLY A 153 -1.00 7.20 11.77
N VAL A 154 -2.01 6.35 11.52
CA VAL A 154 -2.90 6.49 10.35
C VAL A 154 -4.35 6.25 10.76
N SER A 155 -5.27 7.15 10.42
CA SER A 155 -6.70 6.88 10.47
C SER A 155 -7.42 7.51 9.28
N THR A 156 -8.73 7.26 9.17
CA THR A 156 -9.57 7.83 8.12
C THR A 156 -10.08 9.24 8.46
N ASP A 157 -9.63 9.83 9.57
CA ASP A 157 -9.93 11.21 9.96
C ASP A 157 -9.16 12.22 9.09
N SER A 158 -9.58 13.48 9.14
CA SER A 158 -8.89 14.56 8.43
C SER A 158 -7.71 15.11 9.23
N GLN A 159 -6.75 15.74 8.56
CA GLN A 159 -5.65 16.44 9.20
C GLN A 159 -6.11 17.55 10.17
N PHE A 160 -7.29 18.14 9.94
CA PHE A 160 -7.87 19.12 10.85
C PHE A 160 -8.34 18.49 12.16
N SER A 161 -8.92 17.28 12.08
CA SER A 161 -9.30 16.49 13.26
C SER A 161 -8.05 16.12 14.07
N HIS A 162 -7.01 15.62 13.40
CA HIS A 162 -5.74 15.30 14.02
C HIS A 162 -5.15 16.50 14.77
N LEU A 163 -5.06 17.67 14.11
CA LEU A 163 -4.52 18.88 14.73
C LEU A 163 -5.35 19.35 15.94
N ALA A 164 -6.67 19.26 15.85
CA ALA A 164 -7.53 19.56 17.00
C ALA A 164 -7.27 18.58 18.15
N TRP A 165 -7.03 17.30 17.85
CA TRP A 165 -6.78 16.27 18.86
C TRP A 165 -5.40 16.38 19.51
N THR A 166 -4.37 16.79 18.77
CA THR A 166 -3.04 17.11 19.34
C THR A 166 -3.08 18.34 20.24
N ASN A 167 -3.95 19.30 19.94
CA ASN A 167 -4.14 20.48 20.80
C ASN A 167 -4.93 20.19 22.09
N LEU A 168 -5.60 19.03 22.18
CA LEU A 168 -6.32 18.62 23.37
C LEU A 168 -5.35 18.00 24.39
N PRO A 169 -5.39 18.41 25.68
CA PRO A 169 -4.54 17.80 26.71
C PRO A 169 -4.82 16.32 26.96
N ARG A 170 -3.78 15.54 27.28
CA ARG A 170 -3.88 14.09 27.56
C ARG A 170 -4.89 13.74 28.65
N ASN A 171 -4.96 14.54 29.72
CA ASN A 171 -5.92 14.34 30.82
C ASN A 171 -7.39 14.63 30.43
N LYS A 172 -7.65 15.10 29.21
CA LYS A 172 -8.97 15.27 28.61
C LYS A 172 -9.21 14.31 27.44
N GLY A 173 -8.40 13.26 27.30
CA GLY A 173 -8.48 12.30 26.21
C GLY A 173 -7.85 12.77 24.90
N GLY A 174 -7.05 13.84 24.94
CA GLY A 174 -6.26 14.31 23.81
C GLY A 174 -4.89 13.64 23.68
N LEU A 175 -4.11 14.06 22.69
CA LEU A 175 -2.75 13.55 22.48
C LEU A 175 -1.68 14.49 23.08
N GLY A 176 -1.98 15.77 23.22
CA GLY A 176 -0.98 16.78 23.60
C GLY A 176 0.19 16.81 22.62
N ASP A 177 1.40 17.02 23.16
CA ASP A 177 2.63 16.98 22.38
C ASP A 177 2.96 15.54 21.96
N ILE A 178 2.51 15.17 20.75
CA ILE A 178 2.76 13.87 20.14
C ILE A 178 3.95 13.95 19.18
N GLN A 179 4.86 12.99 19.31
CA GLN A 179 6.14 12.96 18.60
C GLN A 179 6.10 12.16 17.30
N ILE A 180 4.97 11.50 17.00
CA ILE A 180 4.75 10.75 15.77
C ILE A 180 3.83 11.53 14.83
N PRO A 181 4.09 11.55 13.51
CA PRO A 181 3.17 12.13 12.55
C PRO A 181 1.87 11.34 12.46
N LEU A 182 0.75 12.06 12.29
CA LEU A 182 -0.59 11.49 12.09
C LEU A 182 -1.04 11.71 10.64
N VAL A 183 -1.15 10.63 9.89
CA VAL A 183 -1.51 10.61 8.46
C VAL A 183 -3.02 10.55 8.29
N ALA A 184 -3.56 11.51 7.56
CA ALA A 184 -4.99 11.60 7.25
C ALA A 184 -5.34 10.80 6.00
N ASP A 185 -5.86 9.58 6.16
CA ASP A 185 -6.38 8.74 5.07
C ASP A 185 -7.87 9.06 4.78
N LEU A 186 -8.15 10.33 4.50
CA LEU A 186 -9.53 10.81 4.29
C LEU A 186 -10.25 10.08 3.15
N THR A 187 -9.50 9.66 2.13
CA THR A 187 -10.02 8.89 0.97
C THR A 187 -10.19 7.40 1.26
N LYS A 188 -9.74 6.92 2.42
CA LYS A 188 -9.73 5.51 2.85
C LYS A 188 -8.89 4.60 1.97
N LYS A 189 -8.11 5.18 1.07
CA LYS A 189 -7.31 4.44 0.09
C LYS A 189 -6.18 3.69 0.77
N ILE A 190 -5.49 4.33 1.72
CA ILE A 190 -4.38 3.71 2.44
C ILE A 190 -4.91 2.50 3.24
N SER A 191 -6.00 2.69 3.97
CA SER A 191 -6.66 1.64 4.77
C SER A 191 -7.16 0.49 3.89
N THR A 192 -7.65 0.78 2.68
CA THR A 192 -8.07 -0.22 1.68
C THR A 192 -6.89 -1.01 1.10
N ASP A 193 -5.80 -0.31 0.78
CA ASP A 193 -4.59 -0.91 0.21
C ASP A 193 -3.90 -1.81 1.25
N TYR A 194 -3.92 -1.40 2.53
CA TYR A 194 -3.43 -2.17 3.67
C TYR A 194 -4.45 -3.15 4.26
N LYS A 195 -5.61 -3.33 3.63
CA LYS A 195 -6.62 -4.36 3.98
C LYS A 195 -7.11 -4.30 5.44
N VAL A 196 -7.23 -3.08 5.97
CA VAL A 196 -7.69 -2.83 7.34
C VAL A 196 -8.95 -1.98 7.40
N LEU A 197 -9.47 -1.49 6.27
CA LEU A 197 -10.74 -0.77 6.24
C LEU A 197 -11.91 -1.71 6.56
N ILE A 198 -12.78 -1.27 7.48
CA ILE A 198 -14.13 -1.82 7.66
C ILE A 198 -15.05 -0.99 6.77
N ASP A 199 -15.43 -1.53 5.60
CA ASP A 199 -16.17 -0.79 4.57
C ASP A 199 -17.49 -0.22 5.11
N GLU A 200 -18.21 -0.98 5.93
CA GLU A 200 -19.51 -0.61 6.48
C GLU A 200 -19.42 0.54 7.50
N ALA A 201 -18.27 0.66 8.18
CA ALA A 201 -18.05 1.65 9.23
C ALA A 201 -17.19 2.84 8.78
N GLY A 202 -16.44 2.71 7.67
CA GLY A 202 -15.58 3.76 7.14
C GLY A 202 -14.34 4.06 7.99
N ILE A 203 -13.95 3.13 8.87
CA ILE A 203 -12.83 3.22 9.82
C ILE A 203 -11.85 2.05 9.62
N ALA A 204 -10.60 2.23 10.04
CA ALA A 204 -9.63 1.15 10.03
C ALA A 204 -9.72 0.27 11.28
N LEU A 205 -9.45 -1.03 11.13
CA LEU A 205 -9.06 -1.92 12.22
C LEU A 205 -7.71 -1.48 12.81
N ARG A 206 -7.32 -2.07 13.94
CA ARG A 206 -6.02 -1.84 14.59
C ARG A 206 -4.90 -2.59 13.86
N GLY A 207 -4.61 -2.17 12.64
CA GLY A 207 -3.54 -2.71 11.80
C GLY A 207 -2.18 -2.11 12.13
N LEU A 208 -1.18 -2.95 12.36
CA LEU A 208 0.22 -2.57 12.53
C LEU A 208 1.06 -3.26 11.47
N PHE A 209 1.91 -2.48 10.80
CA PHE A 209 2.77 -2.99 9.73
C PHE A 209 4.21 -2.54 9.97
N ILE A 210 5.15 -3.48 9.92
CA ILE A 210 6.58 -3.19 9.98
C ILE A 210 7.16 -3.35 8.57
N ILE A 211 7.71 -2.27 8.05
CA ILE A 211 8.29 -2.17 6.71
C ILE A 211 9.80 -1.94 6.88
N ASP A 212 10.64 -2.69 6.17
CA ASP A 212 12.10 -2.53 6.26
C ASP A 212 12.64 -1.37 5.43
N GLY A 213 13.93 -1.08 5.57
CA GLY A 213 14.62 0.01 4.84
C GLY A 213 14.63 -0.13 3.31
N ASN A 214 14.30 -1.32 2.78
CA ASN A 214 14.15 -1.58 1.35
C ASN A 214 12.68 -1.42 0.88
N GLY A 215 11.78 -1.03 1.78
CA GLY A 215 10.36 -0.86 1.50
C GLY A 215 9.57 -2.17 1.47
N ASN A 216 10.12 -3.29 1.97
CA ASN A 216 9.41 -4.56 2.01
C ASN A 216 8.63 -4.73 3.31
N LEU A 217 7.41 -5.25 3.21
CA LEU A 217 6.60 -5.59 4.37
C LEU A 217 7.18 -6.82 5.09
N ARG A 218 7.45 -6.71 6.38
CA ARG A 218 8.05 -7.76 7.22
C ARG A 218 7.08 -8.35 8.23
N VAL A 219 6.20 -7.53 8.81
CA VAL A 219 5.18 -7.96 9.77
C VAL A 219 3.86 -7.28 9.45
N MET A 220 2.77 -8.03 9.60
CA MET A 220 1.42 -7.50 9.67
C MET A 220 0.73 -8.07 10.90
N GLN A 221 0.16 -7.19 11.72
CA GLN A 221 -0.67 -7.55 12.87
C GLN A 221 -1.98 -6.78 12.78
N VAL A 222 -3.12 -7.46 12.92
CA VAL A 222 -4.42 -6.80 12.94
C VAL A 222 -5.18 -7.26 14.17
N ASN A 223 -5.44 -6.33 15.07
CA ASN A 223 -6.29 -6.58 16.22
C ASN A 223 -7.73 -6.11 15.93
N ASP A 224 -8.69 -6.77 16.56
CA ASP A 224 -10.06 -6.27 16.64
C ASP A 224 -10.12 -4.95 17.45
N LEU A 225 -11.19 -4.18 17.27
CA LEU A 225 -11.38 -2.85 17.85
C LEU A 225 -11.18 -2.74 19.37
N PRO A 226 -11.57 -3.71 20.23
CA PRO A 226 -11.47 -3.54 21.67
C PRO A 226 -10.08 -3.88 22.24
N VAL A 227 -9.13 -4.39 21.45
CA VAL A 227 -7.85 -4.92 21.95
C VAL A 227 -6.65 -4.10 21.45
N GLY A 228 -6.01 -3.35 22.36
CA GLY A 228 -4.78 -2.61 22.06
C GLY A 228 -3.57 -3.50 21.74
N ARG A 229 -2.59 -2.93 21.03
CA ARG A 229 -1.32 -3.59 20.68
C ARG A 229 -0.21 -3.30 21.69
N SER A 230 0.89 -4.04 21.58
CA SER A 230 2.06 -3.92 22.45
C SER A 230 3.23 -3.23 21.74
N VAL A 231 3.72 -2.15 22.36
CA VAL A 231 4.94 -1.45 21.92
C VAL A 231 6.17 -2.33 22.13
N ASP A 232 6.22 -3.08 23.24
CA ASP A 232 7.33 -4.01 23.54
C ASP A 232 7.47 -5.08 22.47
N GLU A 233 6.35 -5.67 22.04
CA GLU A 233 6.39 -6.69 20.99
C GLU A 233 6.80 -6.10 19.64
N THR A 234 6.36 -4.87 19.36
CA THR A 234 6.77 -4.17 18.12
C THR A 234 8.27 -3.94 18.09
N ILE A 235 8.86 -3.45 19.19
CA ILE A 235 10.31 -3.26 19.33
C ILE A 235 11.04 -4.60 19.21
N ARG A 236 10.59 -5.64 19.92
CA ARG A 236 11.17 -6.99 19.84
C ARG A 236 11.21 -7.53 18.42
N LEU A 237 10.15 -7.33 17.65
CA LEU A 237 10.07 -7.76 16.25
C LEU A 237 11.06 -6.98 15.36
N ILE A 238 11.20 -5.67 15.54
CA ILE A 238 12.20 -4.86 14.81
C ILE A 238 13.61 -5.36 15.11
N GLU A 239 13.95 -5.54 16.39
CA GLU A 239 15.26 -6.06 16.80
C GLU A 239 15.53 -7.44 16.19
N ALA A 240 14.53 -8.33 16.18
CA ALA A 240 14.66 -9.67 15.61
C ALA A 240 14.89 -9.60 14.10
N ILE A 241 14.13 -8.78 13.38
CA ILE A 241 14.28 -8.62 11.94
C ILE A 241 15.68 -8.10 11.60
N GLN A 242 16.11 -7.03 12.27
CA GLN A 242 17.44 -6.44 12.07
C GLN A 242 18.56 -7.45 12.36
N PHE A 243 18.42 -8.22 13.45
CA PHE A 243 19.36 -9.29 13.76
C PHE A 243 19.46 -10.32 12.63
N THR A 244 18.31 -10.81 12.12
CA THR A 244 18.30 -11.79 11.03
C THR A 244 18.85 -11.22 9.72
N ASP A 245 18.57 -9.95 9.42
CA ASP A 245 19.06 -9.27 8.22
C ASP A 245 20.60 -9.09 8.26
N GLU A 246 21.17 -8.85 9.45
CA GLU A 246 22.62 -8.68 9.65
C GLU A 246 23.38 -10.01 9.73
N HIS A 247 22.85 -11.00 10.43
CA HIS A 247 23.60 -12.21 10.81
C HIS A 247 23.27 -13.44 9.94
N GLY A 248 22.12 -13.46 9.27
CA GLY A 248 21.67 -14.63 8.50
C GLY A 248 21.27 -15.86 9.33
N GLU A 249 21.27 -15.73 10.67
CA GLU A 249 20.68 -16.69 11.59
C GLU A 249 19.17 -16.45 11.75
N VAL A 250 18.45 -17.36 12.42
CA VAL A 250 17.01 -17.20 12.70
C VAL A 250 16.73 -17.11 14.19
N CYS A 251 15.74 -16.30 14.53
CA CYS A 251 15.30 -16.07 15.91
C CYS A 251 14.20 -17.09 16.31
N PRO A 252 14.37 -17.85 17.41
CA PRO A 252 13.36 -18.77 17.92
C PRO A 252 12.12 -18.04 18.49
N ALA A 253 11.12 -18.83 18.87
CA ALA A 253 9.94 -18.31 19.56
C ALA A 253 10.33 -17.56 20.85
N ASN A 254 9.66 -16.43 21.11
CA ASN A 254 9.93 -15.56 22.26
C ASN A 254 11.35 -14.97 22.32
N TRP A 255 12.12 -15.01 21.22
CA TRP A 255 13.46 -14.44 21.17
C TRP A 255 13.45 -12.96 21.57
N LYS A 256 14.41 -12.59 22.41
CA LYS A 256 14.74 -11.20 22.77
C LYS A 256 16.22 -10.97 22.48
N LYS A 257 16.61 -9.72 22.26
CA LYS A 257 18.01 -9.33 22.07
C LYS A 257 18.92 -9.97 23.13
N GLY A 258 19.97 -10.65 22.67
CA GLY A 258 20.92 -11.39 23.50
C GLY A 258 20.55 -12.87 23.78
N SER A 259 19.37 -13.33 23.36
CA SER A 259 19.00 -14.75 23.45
C SER A 259 19.67 -15.58 22.35
N SER A 260 19.80 -16.89 22.59
CA SER A 260 20.32 -17.85 21.61
C SER A 260 19.51 -17.88 20.31
N THR A 261 20.20 -18.16 19.21
CA THR A 261 19.69 -18.14 17.83
C THR A 261 20.04 -19.45 17.11
N ILE A 262 19.49 -19.64 15.91
CA ILE A 262 19.65 -20.89 15.15
C ILE A 262 20.31 -20.58 13.81
N LYS A 263 21.44 -21.23 13.53
CA LYS A 263 22.02 -21.26 12.17
C LYS A 263 21.15 -22.14 11.27
N PRO A 264 20.56 -21.62 10.17
CA PRO A 264 19.51 -22.30 9.41
C PRO A 264 20.07 -23.38 8.45
N SER A 265 20.79 -24.36 8.99
CA SER A 265 21.19 -25.57 8.26
C SER A 265 20.94 -26.81 9.12
N PRO A 266 20.58 -27.97 8.55
CA PRO A 266 20.28 -29.18 9.32
C PRO A 266 21.39 -29.62 10.28
N LYS A 267 22.66 -29.34 9.95
CA LYS A 267 23.81 -29.70 10.79
C LYS A 267 24.12 -28.62 11.82
N ALA A 268 24.14 -27.34 11.43
CA ALA A 268 24.52 -26.26 12.34
C ALA A 268 23.43 -25.92 13.36
N SER A 269 22.16 -26.22 13.06
CA SER A 269 21.06 -25.99 14.00
C SER A 269 21.12 -26.91 15.23
N LEU A 270 21.84 -28.03 15.16
CA LEU A 270 21.98 -28.97 16.29
C LEU A 270 22.62 -28.32 17.51
N GLU A 271 23.53 -27.36 17.33
CA GLU A 271 24.15 -26.57 18.42
C GLU A 271 23.09 -25.89 19.31
N TYR A 272 22.05 -25.33 18.70
CA TYR A 272 20.94 -24.73 19.43
C TYR A 272 20.05 -25.78 20.10
N PHE A 273 19.69 -26.85 19.38
CA PHE A 273 18.77 -27.87 19.91
C PHE A 273 19.37 -28.67 21.06
N GLU A 274 20.69 -28.90 21.06
CA GLU A 274 21.41 -29.54 22.17
C GLU A 274 21.51 -28.65 23.41
N SER A 275 21.67 -27.33 23.24
CA SER A 275 21.80 -26.39 24.37
C SER A 275 20.47 -25.94 24.97
N SER A 276 19.36 -26.13 24.25
CA SER A 276 18.03 -25.64 24.62
C SER A 276 17.08 -26.73 25.15
N ASN A 277 17.54 -27.97 25.31
CA ASN A 277 16.80 -29.12 25.84
C ASN A 277 17.65 -29.91 26.83
#